data_AF-X1G4P9-F1
#
_entry.id   AF-X1G4P9-F1
#
_cell.length_a   1.000
_cell.length_b   1.000
_cell.length_c   1.000
_cell.angle_alpha   90.00
_cell.angle_beta   90.00
_cell.angle_gamma   90.00
#
_symmetry.space_group_name_H-M   'P 1'
#
loop_
_entity.id
_entity.type
_entity.pdbx_description
1 polymer ?
#
loop_
_entity_poly.entity_id
_entity_poly.type
_entity_poly.pdbx_seq_one_letter_code
_entity_poly.pdbx_strand_id
1 'polypeptide(L)'
;MQTSNPPDLPPSIKPSVGRLQFIDFARGIVMAIMAWDHVSSFWNEFHHGGEGVLGQAPPFLNLTWFLERFVSHVCAPSFIFLAGTVLALSATKRVLRGESQSSVSLHLIKRGLLLLVFETLLVTPAFYWKAPNVPSLYFGVIACIGVCLIIFSVYRCLPPTVILALSLIIVLNHPSLNLDFIPNDYAWGSYARVVIHEPSFAFWPYVGLYPIIPWIGVMGLGWSFGLLLANMDPDRIKRLKI
;
A
#
# COMPACT_ATOMS: atom_id res chain seq x y z
N MET A 1 29.22 -56.91 20.17
CA MET A 1 28.14 -56.30 19.37
C MET A 1 27.86 -54.92 19.93
N GLN A 2 28.51 -53.88 19.39
CA GLN A 2 28.24 -52.48 19.74
C GLN A 2 27.05 -51.99 18.89
N THR A 3 26.00 -51.53 19.55
CA THR A 3 24.82 -50.91 18.94
C THR A 3 25.17 -49.50 18.48
N SER A 4 25.26 -49.27 17.17
CA SER A 4 25.41 -47.94 16.59
C SER A 4 24.09 -47.17 16.71
N ASN A 5 24.09 -46.06 17.45
CA ASN A 5 22.99 -45.09 17.44
C ASN A 5 22.79 -44.53 16.02
N PRO A 6 21.54 -44.28 15.59
CA PRO A 6 21.26 -43.66 14.31
C PRO A 6 21.77 -42.21 14.29
N PRO A 7 22.18 -41.69 13.12
CA PRO A 7 22.67 -40.32 12.99
C PRO A 7 21.56 -39.31 13.30
N ASP A 8 21.89 -38.33 14.15
CA ASP A 8 21.04 -37.19 14.47
C ASP A 8 20.60 -36.49 13.19
N LEU A 9 19.29 -36.54 12.91
CA LEU A 9 18.67 -35.78 11.84
C LEU A 9 18.88 -34.28 12.11
N PRO A 10 19.21 -33.47 11.07
CA PRO A 10 19.40 -32.03 11.25
C PRO A 10 18.14 -31.39 11.84
N PRO A 11 18.29 -30.34 12.67
CA PRO A 11 17.19 -29.71 13.37
C PRO A 11 16.10 -29.30 12.37
N SER A 12 14.88 -29.75 12.67
CA SER A 12 13.70 -29.49 11.86
C SER A 12 13.54 -28.01 11.56
N ILE A 13 13.13 -27.71 10.33
CA ILE A 13 12.76 -26.38 9.88
C ILE A 13 11.81 -25.78 10.92
N LYS A 14 12.25 -24.71 11.59
CA LYS A 14 11.46 -24.01 12.62
C LYS A 14 10.05 -23.72 12.07
N PRO A 15 8.99 -23.91 12.89
CA PRO A 15 7.62 -23.81 12.41
C PRO A 15 7.38 -22.45 11.76
N SER A 16 6.78 -22.48 10.57
CA SER A 16 6.39 -21.28 9.83
C SER A 16 5.58 -20.37 10.73
N VAL A 17 5.87 -19.06 10.74
CA VAL A 17 5.04 -18.06 11.40
C VAL A 17 3.59 -18.26 10.92
N GLY A 18 2.72 -18.67 11.86
CA GLY A 18 1.30 -18.86 11.62
C GLY A 18 0.61 -17.54 11.22
N ARG A 19 -0.69 -17.59 10.97
CA ARG A 19 -1.46 -16.37 10.67
C ARG A 19 -1.39 -15.41 11.87
N LEU A 20 -0.87 -14.20 11.64
CA LEU A 20 -0.69 -13.18 12.69
C LEU A 20 -1.99 -12.41 12.91
N GLN A 21 -2.73 -12.77 13.99
CA GLN A 21 -4.05 -12.21 14.28
C GLN A 21 -4.04 -10.70 14.49
N PHE A 22 -2.99 -10.13 15.09
CA PHE A 22 -2.91 -8.68 15.32
C PHE A 22 -2.84 -7.88 14.00
N ILE A 23 -2.22 -8.44 12.95
CA ILE A 23 -2.17 -7.80 11.63
C ILE A 23 -3.57 -7.78 11.02
N ASP A 24 -4.30 -8.89 11.11
CA ASP A 24 -5.66 -8.96 10.61
C ASP A 24 -6.60 -8.02 11.38
N PHE A 25 -6.43 -7.91 12.70
CA PHE A 25 -7.18 -6.97 13.53
C PHE A 25 -6.88 -5.51 13.16
N ALA A 26 -5.60 -5.14 13.04
CA ALA A 26 -5.19 -3.80 12.61
C ALA A 26 -5.75 -3.45 11.23
N ARG A 27 -5.72 -4.40 10.28
CA ARG A 27 -6.33 -4.22 8.95
C ARG A 27 -7.85 -4.01 9.04
N GLY A 28 -8.54 -4.76 9.89
CA GLY A 28 -9.98 -4.61 10.13
C GLY A 28 -10.34 -3.22 10.63
N ILE A 29 -9.59 -2.70 11.61
CA ILE A 29 -9.76 -1.33 12.12
C ILE A 29 -9.53 -0.31 11.00
N VAL A 30 -8.41 -0.42 10.28
CA VAL A 30 -8.09 0.52 9.19
C VAL A 30 -9.16 0.50 8.10
N MET A 31 -9.70 -0.67 7.75
CA MET A 31 -10.79 -0.79 6.78
C MET A 31 -12.10 -0.17 7.29
N ALA A 32 -12.41 -0.31 8.58
CA ALA A 32 -13.59 0.31 9.18
C ALA A 32 -13.49 1.85 9.18
N ILE A 33 -12.34 2.41 9.55
CA ILE A 33 -12.11 3.86 9.52
C ILE A 33 -12.09 4.38 8.07
N MET A 34 -11.52 3.63 7.13
CA MET A 34 -11.56 3.97 5.70
C MET A 34 -12.99 3.99 5.14
N ALA A 35 -13.83 3.02 5.53
CA ALA A 35 -15.24 3.02 5.16
C ALA A 35 -15.98 4.22 5.76
N TRP A 36 -15.70 4.56 7.02
CA TRP A 36 -16.23 5.77 7.66
C TRP A 36 -15.85 7.04 6.89
N ASP A 37 -14.57 7.19 6.54
CA ASP A 37 -14.05 8.32 5.74
C ASP A 37 -14.78 8.48 4.41
N HIS A 38 -14.93 7.38 3.67
CA HIS A 38 -15.66 7.41 2.40
C HIS A 38 -17.15 7.70 2.59
N VAL A 39 -17.81 7.14 3.61
CA VAL A 39 -19.23 7.45 3.90
C VAL A 39 -19.42 8.91 4.28
N SER A 40 -18.53 9.47 5.11
CA SER A 40 -18.50 10.89 5.48
C SER A 40 -18.62 11.79 4.27
N SER A 41 -17.77 11.52 3.27
CA SER A 41 -17.70 12.34 2.07
C SER A 41 -19.02 12.41 1.27
N PHE A 42 -20.00 11.52 1.49
CA PHE A 42 -21.30 11.57 0.80
C PHE A 42 -22.28 12.59 1.40
N TRP A 43 -22.14 12.95 2.68
CA TRP A 43 -23.05 13.88 3.37
C TRP A 43 -22.34 15.10 3.93
N ASN A 44 -21.00 15.07 4.01
CA ASN A 44 -20.14 16.17 4.41
C ASN A 44 -19.62 16.91 3.15
N GLU A 45 -20.23 18.06 2.82
CA GLU A 45 -19.84 18.88 1.67
C GLU A 45 -18.41 19.46 1.79
N PHE A 46 -17.88 19.58 3.01
CA PHE A 46 -16.54 20.12 3.23
C PHE A 46 -15.43 19.05 3.24
N HIS A 47 -15.79 17.78 3.00
CA HIS A 47 -14.87 16.65 2.90
C HIS A 47 -14.36 16.50 1.46
N HIS A 48 -13.27 17.19 1.15
CA HIS A 48 -12.73 17.26 -0.22
C HIS A 48 -11.57 16.27 -0.49
N GLY A 49 -10.93 15.71 0.55
CA GLY A 49 -9.85 14.72 0.41
C GLY A 49 -8.55 15.27 -0.21
N GLY A 50 -8.47 16.59 -0.44
CA GLY A 50 -7.33 17.28 -1.06
C GLY A 50 -6.50 18.09 -0.09
N GLU A 51 -6.61 17.87 1.21
CA GLU A 51 -6.02 18.73 2.26
C GLU A 51 -4.51 18.90 2.12
N GLY A 52 -3.80 17.83 1.76
CA GLY A 52 -2.36 17.86 1.50
C GLY A 52 -2.00 18.42 0.12
N VAL A 53 -2.92 18.41 -0.84
CA VAL A 53 -2.72 18.87 -2.23
C VAL A 53 -3.02 20.37 -2.36
N LEU A 54 -4.03 20.85 -1.64
CA LEU A 54 -4.50 22.23 -1.67
C LEU A 54 -3.58 23.19 -0.91
N GLY A 55 -2.62 22.68 -0.14
CA GLY A 55 -1.67 23.49 0.64
C GLY A 55 -2.33 24.34 1.72
N GLN A 56 -3.59 24.07 2.04
CA GLN A 56 -4.38 24.81 3.01
C GLN A 56 -5.21 23.84 3.87
N ALA A 57 -5.36 24.17 5.15
CA ALA A 57 -6.30 23.45 5.99
C ALA A 57 -7.72 23.64 5.44
N PRO A 58 -8.52 22.56 5.33
CA PRO A 58 -9.93 22.70 5.01
C PRO A 58 -10.61 23.69 5.95
N PRO A 59 -11.67 24.37 5.49
CA PRO A 59 -12.57 25.08 6.36
C PRO A 59 -13.37 24.06 7.19
N PHE A 60 -12.76 23.51 8.23
CA PHE A 60 -13.47 22.67 9.20
C PHE A 60 -14.50 23.54 9.92
N LEU A 61 -15.79 23.21 9.76
CA LEU A 61 -16.86 23.98 10.38
C LEU A 61 -16.88 23.88 11.91
N ASN A 62 -16.41 22.75 12.46
CA ASN A 62 -16.35 22.49 13.90
C ASN A 62 -15.33 21.39 14.22
N LEU A 63 -15.12 21.16 15.52
CA LEU A 63 -14.18 20.14 16.04
C LEU A 63 -14.50 18.73 15.57
N THR A 64 -15.78 18.35 15.43
CA THR A 64 -16.19 17.00 15.01
C THR A 64 -15.69 16.70 13.61
N TRP A 65 -15.78 17.66 12.69
CA TRP A 65 -15.36 17.48 11.29
C TRP A 65 -13.84 17.41 11.17
N PHE A 66 -13.13 18.20 11.97
CA PHE A 66 -11.69 18.07 12.13
C PHE A 66 -11.31 16.68 12.65
N LEU A 67 -11.93 16.21 13.73
CA LEU A 67 -11.61 14.92 14.35
C LEU A 67 -11.91 13.76 13.39
N GLU A 68 -13.01 13.81 12.67
CA GLU A 68 -13.36 12.82 11.65
C GLU A 68 -12.25 12.70 10.59
N ARG A 69 -11.83 13.83 10.00
CA ARG A 69 -10.78 13.84 8.98
C ARG A 69 -9.40 13.51 9.57
N PHE A 70 -9.14 13.96 10.79
CA PHE A 70 -7.90 13.69 11.51
C PHE A 70 -7.78 12.21 11.90
N VAL A 71 -8.86 11.51 12.24
CA VAL A 71 -8.75 10.08 12.52
C VAL A 71 -8.56 9.28 11.22
N SER A 72 -9.13 9.73 10.10
CA SER A 72 -9.05 9.01 8.84
C SER A 72 -7.77 9.24 8.02
N HIS A 73 -7.04 10.34 8.23
CA HIS A 73 -5.84 10.63 7.43
C HIS A 73 -4.76 9.55 7.52
N VAL A 74 -4.69 8.83 8.65
CA VAL A 74 -3.73 7.74 8.87
C VAL A 74 -4.12 6.45 8.15
N CYS A 75 -5.35 6.34 7.61
CA CYS A 75 -5.85 5.10 7.02
C CYS A 75 -5.06 4.69 5.78
N ALA A 76 -4.85 5.61 4.83
CA ALA A 76 -4.11 5.33 3.62
C ALA A 76 -2.67 4.84 3.88
N PRO A 77 -1.82 5.57 4.65
CA PRO A 77 -0.47 5.09 4.95
C PRO A 77 -0.47 3.79 5.75
N SER A 78 -1.36 3.64 6.73
CA SER A 78 -1.47 2.40 7.50
C SER A 78 -1.88 1.22 6.61
N PHE A 79 -2.83 1.42 5.70
CA PHE A 79 -3.33 0.37 4.80
C PHE A 79 -2.25 -0.10 3.82
N ILE A 80 -1.52 0.83 3.20
CA ILE A 80 -0.45 0.50 2.24
C ILE A 80 0.76 -0.13 2.97
N PHE A 81 1.10 0.35 4.17
CA PHE A 81 2.12 -0.27 5.01
C PHE A 81 1.74 -1.72 5.39
N LEU A 82 0.50 -1.95 5.85
CA LEU A 82 0.00 -3.28 6.17
C LEU A 82 -0.09 -4.16 4.93
N ALA A 83 -0.43 -3.61 3.75
CA ALA A 83 -0.41 -4.34 2.49
C ALA A 83 1.01 -4.83 2.16
N GLY A 84 2.03 -3.99 2.33
CA GLY A 84 3.44 -4.38 2.21
C GLY A 84 3.86 -5.46 3.21
N THR A 85 3.39 -5.35 4.46
CA THR A 85 3.66 -6.33 5.53
C THR A 85 3.09 -7.70 5.19
N VAL A 86 1.81 -7.75 4.80
CA VAL A 86 1.13 -8.98 4.37
C VAL A 86 1.77 -9.55 3.11
N LEU A 87 2.20 -8.68 2.19
CA LEU A 87 2.89 -9.08 0.96
C LEU A 87 4.20 -9.82 1.27
N ALA A 88 5.02 -9.30 2.20
CA ALA A 88 6.25 -9.96 2.65
C ALA A 88 5.97 -11.32 3.30
N LEU A 89 5.04 -11.38 4.25
CA LEU A 89 4.67 -12.64 4.92
C LEU A 89 4.15 -13.70 3.94
N SER A 90 3.29 -13.28 3.00
CA SER A 90 2.72 -14.16 1.97
C SER A 90 3.79 -14.65 1.00
N ALA A 91 4.66 -13.76 0.52
CA ALA A 91 5.75 -14.11 -0.40
C ALA A 91 6.75 -15.08 0.26
N THR A 92 7.19 -14.79 1.49
CA THR A 92 8.10 -15.66 2.25
C THR A 92 7.48 -17.04 2.47
N LYS A 93 6.20 -17.10 2.86
CA LYS A 93 5.50 -18.37 3.04
C LYS A 93 5.41 -19.19 1.75
N ARG A 94 5.20 -18.55 0.59
CA ARG A 94 5.17 -19.23 -0.71
C ARG A 94 6.53 -19.80 -1.08
N VAL A 95 7.59 -19.01 -0.95
CA VAL A 95 8.97 -19.45 -1.22
C VAL A 95 9.37 -20.61 -0.29
N LEU A 96 9.02 -20.55 0.99
CA LEU A 96 9.27 -21.64 1.95
C LEU A 96 8.51 -22.94 1.61
N ARG A 97 7.38 -22.85 0.91
CA ARG A 97 6.64 -24.02 0.41
C ARG A 97 7.22 -24.61 -0.88
N GLY A 98 8.33 -24.06 -1.37
CA GLY A 98 8.97 -24.50 -2.62
C GLY A 98 8.39 -23.89 -3.89
N GLU A 99 7.54 -22.86 -3.80
CA GLU A 99 7.10 -22.13 -5.00
C GLU A 99 8.29 -21.37 -5.61
N SER A 100 8.42 -21.44 -6.94
CA SER A 100 9.48 -20.73 -7.67
C SER A 100 9.30 -19.21 -7.58
N GLN A 101 10.40 -18.46 -7.67
CA GLN A 101 10.35 -17.00 -7.66
C GLN A 101 9.48 -16.44 -8.79
N SER A 102 9.57 -17.03 -9.98
CA SER A 102 8.75 -16.66 -11.13
C SER A 102 7.26 -16.86 -10.90
N SER A 103 6.86 -17.94 -10.24
CA SER A 103 5.45 -18.20 -9.86
C SER A 103 4.91 -17.14 -8.91
N VAL A 104 5.69 -16.78 -7.88
CA VAL A 104 5.31 -15.71 -6.94
C VAL A 104 5.18 -14.37 -7.67
N SER A 105 6.14 -14.03 -8.54
CA SER A 105 6.11 -12.79 -9.32
C SER A 105 4.89 -12.72 -10.25
N LEU A 106 4.59 -13.80 -10.99
CA LEU A 106 3.41 -13.87 -11.85
C LEU A 106 2.11 -13.72 -11.06
N HIS A 107 2.04 -14.31 -9.87
CA HIS A 107 0.88 -14.18 -8.99
C HIS A 107 0.68 -12.73 -8.54
N LEU A 108 1.76 -11.99 -8.23
CA LEU A 108 1.67 -10.57 -7.89
C LEU A 108 1.24 -9.72 -9.09
N ILE A 109 1.77 -9.99 -10.29
CA ILE A 109 1.36 -9.30 -11.52
C ILE A 109 -0.13 -9.50 -11.78
N LYS A 110 -0.63 -10.75 -11.72
CA LYS A 110 -2.06 -11.06 -11.92
C LYS A 110 -2.96 -10.32 -10.94
N ARG A 111 -2.58 -10.29 -9.65
CA ARG A 111 -3.33 -9.55 -8.64
C ARG A 111 -3.26 -8.04 -8.87
N GLY A 112 -2.10 -7.51 -9.23
CA GLY A 112 -1.94 -6.10 -9.53
C GLY A 112 -2.79 -5.65 -10.72
N LEU A 113 -2.77 -6.41 -11.82
CA LEU A 113 -3.64 -6.18 -12.98
C LEU A 113 -5.12 -6.27 -12.63
N LEU A 114 -5.52 -7.25 -11.80
CA LEU A 114 -6.89 -7.35 -11.32
C LEU A 114 -7.33 -6.10 -10.54
N LEU A 115 -6.46 -5.55 -9.68
CA LEU A 115 -6.76 -4.31 -8.95
C LEU A 115 -6.89 -3.11 -9.90
N LEU A 116 -6.07 -3.01 -10.94
CA LEU A 116 -6.22 -1.96 -11.96
C LEU A 116 -7.54 -2.08 -12.71
N VAL A 117 -7.95 -3.30 -13.05
CA VAL A 117 -9.27 -3.56 -13.65
C VAL A 117 -10.39 -3.15 -12.70
N PHE A 118 -10.29 -3.49 -11.41
CA PHE A 118 -11.29 -3.07 -10.41
C PHE A 118 -11.32 -1.56 -10.19
N GLU A 119 -10.18 -0.86 -10.25
CA GLU A 119 -10.15 0.60 -10.20
C GLU A 119 -11.01 1.18 -11.33
N THR A 120 -10.78 0.74 -12.57
CA THR A 120 -11.47 1.30 -13.74
C THR A 120 -12.94 0.88 -13.80
N LEU A 121 -13.26 -0.37 -13.45
CA LEU A 121 -14.61 -0.91 -13.63
C LEU A 121 -15.54 -0.76 -12.42
N LEU A 122 -15.00 -0.67 -11.21
CA LEU A 122 -15.81 -0.62 -9.97
C LEU A 122 -15.60 0.70 -9.22
N VAL A 123 -14.34 1.08 -8.97
CA VAL A 123 -14.03 2.25 -8.13
C VAL A 123 -14.38 3.54 -8.86
N THR A 124 -13.84 3.73 -10.06
CA THR A 124 -14.08 4.95 -10.87
C THR A 124 -15.58 5.19 -11.06
N PRO A 125 -16.41 4.18 -11.42
CA PRO A 125 -17.85 4.39 -11.55
C PRO A 125 -18.58 4.63 -10.24
N ALA A 126 -18.15 4.03 -9.13
CA ALA A 126 -18.75 4.28 -7.82
C ALA A 126 -18.61 5.74 -7.37
N PHE A 127 -17.57 6.45 -7.84
CA PHE A 127 -17.37 7.86 -7.56
C PHE A 127 -17.99 8.79 -8.62
N TYR A 128 -18.51 8.29 -9.76
CA TYR A 128 -19.21 9.12 -10.76
C TYR A 128 -20.47 9.79 -10.21
N TRP A 129 -21.20 9.18 -9.27
CA TRP A 129 -22.43 9.76 -8.72
C TRP A 129 -22.22 11.14 -8.04
N LYS A 130 -21.03 11.37 -7.48
CA LYS A 130 -20.67 12.67 -6.89
C LYS A 130 -20.26 13.72 -7.92
N ALA A 131 -19.91 13.29 -9.12
CA ALA A 131 -19.47 14.15 -10.20
C ALA A 131 -20.08 13.66 -11.53
N PRO A 132 -21.41 13.75 -11.69
CA PRO A 132 -22.15 13.08 -12.77
C PRO A 132 -21.80 13.54 -14.20
N ASN A 133 -21.00 14.61 -14.34
CA ASN A 133 -20.51 15.14 -15.62
C ASN A 133 -19.04 14.75 -15.93
N VAL A 134 -18.45 13.79 -15.22
CA VAL A 134 -16.98 13.64 -15.19
C VAL A 134 -16.54 12.22 -15.57
N PRO A 135 -16.28 11.90 -16.86
CA PRO A 135 -15.49 10.73 -17.24
C PRO A 135 -14.02 10.98 -16.89
N SER A 136 -13.64 10.91 -15.62
CA SER A 136 -12.25 11.04 -15.18
C SER A 136 -11.50 9.72 -15.26
N LEU A 137 -10.22 9.79 -15.64
CA LEU A 137 -9.26 8.74 -15.35
C LEU A 137 -8.78 8.94 -13.93
N TYR A 138 -9.50 8.33 -12.99
CA TYR A 138 -9.18 8.38 -11.57
C TYR A 138 -8.07 7.37 -11.24
N PHE A 139 -6.99 7.86 -10.62
CA PHE A 139 -5.92 7.03 -10.06
C PHE A 139 -6.01 7.04 -8.54
N GLY A 140 -6.80 6.12 -8.00
CA GLY A 140 -7.03 5.92 -6.58
C GLY A 140 -6.07 4.95 -5.91
N VAL A 141 -6.37 4.68 -4.63
CA VAL A 141 -5.54 3.83 -3.76
C VAL A 141 -5.45 2.38 -4.27
N ILE A 142 -6.51 1.86 -4.88
CA ILE A 142 -6.54 0.47 -5.38
C ILE A 142 -5.65 0.34 -6.62
N ALA A 143 -5.71 1.29 -7.55
CA ALA A 143 -4.76 1.35 -8.67
C ALA A 143 -3.30 1.49 -8.20
N CYS A 144 -3.03 2.40 -7.25
CA CYS A 144 -1.70 2.56 -6.66
C CYS A 144 -1.16 1.24 -6.09
N ILE A 145 -1.96 0.52 -5.30
CA ILE A 145 -1.58 -0.81 -4.77
C ILE A 145 -1.36 -1.79 -5.93
N GLY A 146 -2.22 -1.77 -6.94
CA GLY A 146 -2.09 -2.60 -8.14
C GLY A 146 -0.74 -2.44 -8.83
N VAL A 147 -0.34 -1.20 -9.10
CA VAL A 147 0.98 -0.89 -9.69
C VAL A 147 2.11 -1.27 -8.74
N CYS A 148 1.99 -0.96 -7.44
CA CYS A 148 3.00 -1.34 -6.46
C CYS A 148 3.19 -2.87 -6.40
N LEU A 149 2.13 -3.68 -6.49
CA LEU A 149 2.24 -5.15 -6.57
C LEU A 149 2.99 -5.60 -7.82
N ILE A 150 2.74 -4.96 -8.97
CA ILE A 150 3.46 -5.24 -10.22
C ILE A 150 4.95 -4.90 -10.05
N ILE A 151 5.29 -3.75 -9.47
CA ILE A 151 6.68 -3.38 -9.21
C ILE A 151 7.33 -4.35 -8.21
N PHE A 152 6.63 -4.68 -7.12
CA PHE A 152 7.06 -5.67 -6.12
C PHE A 152 7.20 -7.08 -6.67
N SER A 153 6.64 -7.41 -7.84
CA SER A 153 6.89 -8.70 -8.49
C SER A 153 8.38 -8.90 -8.79
N VAL A 154 9.13 -7.82 -9.03
CA VAL A 154 10.58 -7.83 -9.26
C VAL A 154 11.34 -7.22 -8.09
N TYR A 155 10.87 -6.08 -7.57
CA TYR A 155 11.54 -5.31 -6.52
C TYR A 155 11.79 -6.11 -5.23
N ARG A 156 10.92 -7.09 -4.92
CA ARG A 156 11.09 -8.01 -3.78
C ARG A 156 12.32 -8.91 -3.86
N CYS A 157 12.93 -9.07 -5.03
CA CYS A 157 14.11 -9.89 -5.24
C CYS A 157 15.41 -9.18 -4.81
N LEU A 158 15.34 -7.87 -4.51
CA LEU A 158 16.46 -7.12 -3.98
C LEU A 158 16.77 -7.51 -2.52
N PRO A 159 18.01 -7.30 -2.04
CA PRO A 159 18.35 -7.50 -0.64
C PRO A 159 17.43 -6.66 0.28
N PRO A 160 16.98 -7.19 1.44
CA PRO A 160 16.07 -6.48 2.34
C PRO A 160 16.60 -5.11 2.79
N THR A 161 17.90 -4.97 2.98
CA THR A 161 18.56 -3.71 3.34
C THR A 161 18.44 -2.65 2.24
N VAL A 162 18.52 -3.06 0.98
CA VAL A 162 18.36 -2.16 -0.18
C VAL A 162 16.91 -1.69 -0.26
N ILE A 163 15.94 -2.58 -0.09
CA ILE A 163 14.52 -2.23 -0.08
C ILE A 163 14.23 -1.21 1.04
N LEU A 164 14.72 -1.47 2.25
CA LEU A 164 14.55 -0.56 3.39
C LEU A 164 15.18 0.81 3.13
N ALA A 165 16.43 0.84 2.65
CA ALA A 165 17.15 2.08 2.36
C ALA A 165 16.43 2.91 1.29
N LEU A 166 16.06 2.28 0.17
CA LEU A 166 15.31 2.94 -0.91
C LEU A 166 13.95 3.45 -0.42
N SER A 167 13.23 2.66 0.38
CA SER A 167 11.96 3.08 0.97
C SER A 167 12.09 4.30 1.88
N LEU A 168 13.12 4.35 2.72
CA LEU A 168 13.41 5.51 3.56
C LEU A 168 13.80 6.73 2.73
N ILE A 169 14.66 6.55 1.72
CA ILE A 169 15.06 7.62 0.80
C ILE A 169 13.82 8.19 0.12
N ILE A 170 12.95 7.35 -0.42
CA ILE A 170 11.72 7.76 -1.09
C ILE A 170 10.82 8.55 -0.12
N VAL A 171 10.48 7.99 1.04
CA VAL A 171 9.55 8.65 1.98
C VAL A 171 10.11 9.99 2.49
N LEU A 172 11.42 10.10 2.70
CA LEU A 172 12.03 11.33 3.21
C LEU A 172 12.32 12.38 2.14
N ASN A 173 12.57 11.98 0.89
CA ASN A 173 13.04 12.87 -0.16
C ASN A 173 12.02 13.09 -1.29
N HIS A 174 10.93 12.32 -1.38
CA HIS A 174 9.93 12.53 -2.42
C HIS A 174 9.36 13.97 -2.44
N PRO A 175 9.19 14.72 -1.32
CA PRO A 175 8.69 16.10 -1.42
C PRO A 175 9.61 17.03 -2.22
N SER A 176 10.89 16.67 -2.38
CA SER A 176 11.87 17.40 -3.19
C SER A 176 11.91 16.94 -4.65
N LEU A 177 11.17 15.89 -5.01
CA LEU A 177 11.13 15.37 -6.36
C LEU A 177 10.29 16.28 -7.26
N ASN A 178 10.91 16.77 -8.32
CA ASN A 178 10.28 17.59 -9.34
C ASN A 178 10.23 16.82 -10.67
N LEU A 179 9.05 16.76 -11.30
CA LEU A 179 8.83 16.12 -12.61
C LEU A 179 8.65 17.10 -13.76
N ASP A 180 9.19 18.32 -13.69
CA ASP A 180 9.06 19.36 -14.72
C ASP A 180 9.62 18.96 -16.10
N PHE A 181 10.44 17.90 -16.16
CA PHE A 181 10.87 17.30 -17.43
C PHE A 181 9.72 16.56 -18.15
N ILE A 182 8.64 16.20 -17.45
CA ILE A 182 7.41 15.66 -18.03
C ILE A 182 6.51 16.85 -18.37
N PRO A 183 6.13 17.03 -19.65
CA PRO A 183 5.36 18.20 -20.05
C PRO A 183 3.98 18.19 -19.41
N ASN A 184 3.54 19.34 -18.90
CA ASN A 184 2.21 19.47 -18.30
C ASN A 184 1.14 20.01 -19.27
N ASP A 185 1.57 20.45 -20.46
CA ASP A 185 0.67 21.02 -21.46
C ASP A 185 -0.05 19.93 -22.28
N TYR A 186 0.40 18.68 -22.15
CA TYR A 186 -0.19 17.53 -22.82
C TYR A 186 -0.90 16.62 -21.82
N ALA A 187 -2.09 16.18 -22.20
CA ALA A 187 -2.95 15.25 -21.46
C ALA A 187 -2.20 14.03 -20.87
N TRP A 188 -1.38 13.36 -21.69
CA TRP A 188 -0.60 12.19 -21.24
C TRP A 188 0.44 12.54 -20.20
N GLY A 189 1.04 13.74 -20.29
CA GLY A 189 2.08 14.20 -19.39
C GLY A 189 1.52 14.63 -18.05
N SER A 190 0.42 15.38 -18.03
CA SER A 190 -0.34 15.68 -16.80
C SER A 190 -0.77 14.40 -16.08
N TYR A 191 -1.29 13.40 -16.83
CA TYR A 191 -1.67 12.14 -16.22
C TYR A 191 -0.46 11.35 -15.68
N ALA A 192 0.65 11.33 -16.41
CA ALA A 192 1.87 10.69 -15.95
C ALA A 192 2.38 11.32 -14.65
N ARG A 193 2.38 12.65 -14.54
CA ARG A 193 2.75 13.35 -13.30
C ARG A 193 1.84 12.96 -12.13
N VAL A 194 0.52 12.92 -12.35
CA VAL A 194 -0.47 12.48 -11.35
C VAL A 194 -0.24 11.05 -10.87
N VAL A 195 0.05 10.14 -11.80
CA VAL A 195 0.28 8.72 -11.47
C VAL A 195 1.64 8.52 -10.78
N ILE A 196 2.66 9.31 -11.14
CA ILE A 196 4.03 9.10 -10.66
C ILE A 196 4.27 9.79 -9.32
N HIS A 197 3.96 11.08 -9.18
CA HIS A 197 4.36 11.87 -8.00
C HIS A 197 3.44 13.02 -7.57
N GLU A 198 2.73 13.66 -8.50
CA GLU A 198 2.07 14.95 -8.26
C GLU A 198 0.56 14.78 -8.11
N PRO A 199 0.04 14.51 -6.89
CA PRO A 199 -1.39 14.32 -6.70
C PRO A 199 -2.12 15.61 -7.10
N SER A 200 -3.23 15.47 -7.83
CA SER A 200 -3.96 16.63 -8.34
C SER A 200 -5.44 16.32 -8.55
N PHE A 201 -6.26 17.33 -8.24
CA PHE A 201 -7.66 17.44 -8.67
C PHE A 201 -7.85 18.48 -9.78
N ALA A 202 -6.80 19.26 -10.09
CA ALA A 202 -6.89 20.41 -10.96
C ALA A 202 -6.82 20.05 -12.46
N PHE A 203 -6.25 18.90 -12.80
CA PHE A 203 -5.99 18.52 -14.20
C PHE A 203 -7.11 17.66 -14.80
N TRP A 204 -8.34 18.17 -14.81
CA TRP A 204 -9.47 17.42 -15.39
C TRP A 204 -9.20 17.02 -16.86
N PRO A 205 -9.44 15.75 -17.28
CA PRO A 205 -10.10 14.63 -16.57
C PRO A 205 -9.15 13.72 -15.75
N TYR A 206 -7.89 14.09 -15.57
CA TYR A 206 -6.84 13.33 -14.89
C TYR A 206 -6.77 13.68 -13.40
N VAL A 207 -7.28 12.77 -12.57
CA VAL A 207 -7.36 12.99 -11.12
C VAL A 207 -6.65 11.85 -10.40
N GLY A 208 -5.84 12.17 -9.41
CA GLY A 208 -5.18 11.14 -8.62
C GLY A 208 -4.66 11.67 -7.30
N LEU A 209 -4.89 10.89 -6.26
CA LEU A 209 -4.48 11.18 -4.88
C LEU A 209 -3.32 10.30 -4.44
N TYR A 210 -3.10 9.19 -5.15
CA TYR A 210 -2.23 8.12 -4.69
C TYR A 210 -1.07 7.87 -5.66
N PRO A 211 -0.13 8.82 -5.85
CA PRO A 211 0.99 8.66 -6.78
C PRO A 211 1.96 7.56 -6.35
N ILE A 212 2.48 6.80 -7.31
CA ILE A 212 3.23 5.57 -7.06
C ILE A 212 4.48 5.81 -6.21
N ILE A 213 5.25 6.88 -6.45
CA ILE A 213 6.55 7.09 -5.82
C ILE A 213 6.48 7.13 -4.28
N PRO A 214 5.71 8.01 -3.62
CA PRO A 214 5.66 8.00 -2.16
C PRO A 214 5.11 6.69 -1.60
N TRP A 215 4.10 6.12 -2.26
CA TRP A 215 3.39 4.95 -1.76
C TRP A 215 4.16 3.64 -1.91
N ILE A 216 5.01 3.50 -2.93
CA ILE A 216 5.92 2.35 -3.02
C ILE A 216 6.97 2.40 -1.89
N GLY A 217 7.37 3.61 -1.47
CA GLY A 217 8.18 3.82 -0.28
C GLY A 217 7.51 3.25 0.96
N VAL A 218 6.27 3.65 1.25
CA VAL A 218 5.46 3.17 2.38
C VAL A 218 5.23 1.66 2.31
N MET A 219 4.90 1.12 1.14
CA MET A 219 4.74 -0.34 0.95
C MET A 219 6.04 -1.09 1.24
N GLY A 220 7.19 -0.54 0.87
CA GLY A 220 8.49 -1.16 1.14
C GLY A 220 8.95 -1.07 2.59
N LEU A 221 8.56 -0.02 3.34
CA LEU A 221 8.70 -0.01 4.80
C LEU A 221 7.87 -1.14 5.42
N GLY A 222 6.63 -1.29 4.96
CA GLY A 222 5.76 -2.41 5.36
C GLY A 222 6.35 -3.77 5.03
N TRP A 223 6.89 -3.94 3.83
CA TRP A 223 7.59 -5.15 3.41
C TRP A 223 8.76 -5.49 4.34
N SER A 224 9.59 -4.50 4.65
CA SER A 224 10.74 -4.66 5.55
C SER A 224 10.30 -5.07 6.96
N PHE A 225 9.23 -4.46 7.48
CA PHE A 225 8.61 -4.86 8.74
C PHE A 225 8.05 -6.29 8.69
N GLY A 226 7.40 -6.69 7.59
CA GLY A 226 6.91 -8.05 7.40
C GLY A 226 8.03 -9.10 7.33
N LEU A 227 9.17 -8.78 6.71
CA LEU A 227 10.36 -9.64 6.72
C LEU A 227 10.97 -9.75 8.12
N LEU A 228 11.02 -8.65 8.87
CA LEU A 228 11.45 -8.66 10.26
C LEU A 228 10.58 -9.61 11.09
N LEU A 229 9.25 -9.51 10.97
CA LEU A 229 8.31 -10.41 11.63
C LEU A 229 8.46 -11.88 11.19
N ALA A 230 8.69 -12.13 9.90
CA ALA A 230 8.89 -13.49 9.38
C ALA A 230 10.13 -14.18 9.98
N ASN A 231 11.15 -13.40 10.33
CA ASN A 231 12.42 -13.88 10.90
C ASN A 231 12.40 -13.95 12.44
N MET A 232 11.38 -13.40 13.10
CA MET A 232 11.24 -13.48 14.55
C MET A 232 10.65 -14.83 14.98
N ASP A 233 11.10 -15.31 16.15
CA ASP A 233 10.52 -16.48 16.80
C ASP A 233 9.04 -16.21 17.16
N PRO A 234 8.10 -17.12 16.83
CA PRO A 234 6.68 -16.98 17.20
C PRO A 234 6.44 -16.67 18.68
N ASP A 235 7.26 -17.22 19.58
CA ASP A 235 7.12 -16.96 21.02
C ASP A 235 7.61 -15.57 21.41
N ARG A 236 8.52 -14.97 20.63
CA ARG A 236 8.92 -13.57 20.78
C ARG A 236 7.83 -12.63 20.28
N ILE A 237 7.15 -12.98 19.19
CA ILE A 237 6.02 -12.20 18.64
C ILE A 237 4.85 -12.19 19.63
N LYS A 238 4.48 -13.33 20.23
CA LYS A 238 3.43 -13.41 21.26
C LYS A 238 3.77 -12.63 22.54
N ARG A 239 5.06 -12.44 22.82
CA ARG A 239 5.57 -11.67 23.97
C ARG A 239 5.68 -10.16 23.70
N LEU A 240 5.48 -9.71 22.45
CA LEU A 240 5.21 -8.30 22.18
C LEU A 240 3.84 -7.98 22.79
N LYS A 241 3.83 -7.59 24.06
CA LYS A 241 2.69 -6.96 24.71
C LYS A 241 2.47 -5.62 24.00
N ILE A 242 1.59 -5.61 23.01
CA ILE A 242 0.99 -4.40 22.43
C ILE A 242 -0.28 -4.12 23.22
#